data_AF-A0A845M7B6-F1
#
_entry.id   AF-A0A845M7B6-F1
#
_cell.length_a   1.000
_cell.length_b   1.000
_cell.length_c   1.000
_cell.angle_alpha   90.00
_cell.angle_beta   90.00
_cell.angle_gamma   90.00
#
_symmetry.space_group_name_H-M   'P 1'
#
loop_
_entity.id
_entity.type
_entity.pdbx_description
1 polymer ?
#
loop_
_entity_poly.entity_id
_entity_poly.type
_entity_poly.pdbx_seq_one_letter_code
_entity_poly.pdbx_strand_id
1 'polypeptide(L)' 'MPDHTDLAGMAALSICEALLLAMNDHEVLPQHEIVGVLRDAAATHENTDGPDAETHQAVAALINRIIAGGNSVRRP' A
#
# COMPACT_ATOMS: atom_id res chain seq x y z
N MET A 1 -20.16 -13.57 3.03
CA MET A 1 -19.57 -13.04 4.28
C MET A 1 -18.09 -12.85 4.01
N PRO A 2 -17.45 -11.75 4.42
CA PRO A 2 -16.01 -11.61 4.23
C PRO A 2 -15.30 -12.72 5.01
N ASP A 3 -14.31 -13.36 4.39
CA ASP A 3 -13.52 -14.37 5.06
C ASP A 3 -12.61 -13.71 6.11
N HIS A 4 -12.15 -14.48 7.10
CA HIS A 4 -11.26 -13.96 8.14
C HIS A 4 -9.98 -13.33 7.53
N THR A 5 -9.51 -13.88 6.41
CA THR A 5 -8.39 -13.35 5.62
C THR A 5 -8.68 -11.94 5.08
N ASP A 6 -9.90 -11.67 4.63
CA ASP A 6 -10.30 -10.35 4.12
C ASP A 6 -10.33 -9.31 5.26
N LEU A 7 -10.83 -9.70 6.43
CA LEU A 7 -10.85 -8.83 7.62
C LEU A 7 -9.43 -8.52 8.11
N ALA A 8 -8.55 -9.53 8.15
CA ALA A 8 -7.15 -9.34 8.51
C ALA A 8 -6.42 -8.43 7.51
N GLY A 9 -6.66 -8.63 6.20
CA GLY A 9 -6.10 -7.79 5.14
C GLY A 9 -6.56 -6.33 5.22
N MET A 10 -7.85 -6.10 5.46
CA MET A 10 -8.37 -4.74 5.67
C MET A 10 -7.77 -4.08 6.91
N ALA A 11 -7.67 -4.81 8.03
CA ALA A 11 -7.07 -4.28 9.25
C ALA A 11 -5.60 -3.91 9.04
N ALA A 12 -4.81 -4.78 8.40
CA ALA A 12 -3.42 -4.51 8.08
C ALA A 12 -3.26 -3.27 7.19
N LEU A 13 -4.09 -3.14 6.14
CA LEU A 13 -4.08 -1.98 5.26
C LEU A 13 -4.39 -0.68 6.03
N SER A 14 -5.45 -0.66 6.85
CA SER A 14 -5.82 0.51 7.64
C SER A 14 -4.75 0.93 8.65
N ILE A 15 -4.06 -0.05 9.26
CA ILE A 15 -2.93 0.23 10.16
C ILE A 15 -1.77 0.87 9.38
N CYS A 16 -1.41 0.32 8.22
CA CYS A 16 -0.35 0.88 7.38
C CYS A 16 -0.70 2.29 6.89
N GLU A 17 -1.94 2.54 6.49
CA GLU A 17 -2.39 3.88 6.08
C GLU A 17 -2.29 4.89 7.22
N ALA A 18 -2.72 4.53 8.43
CA ALA A 18 -2.60 5.39 9.61
C ALA A 18 -1.14 5.70 9.95
N LEU A 19 -0.24 4.72 9.81
CA LEU A 19 1.20 4.91 10.02
C LEU A 19 1.81 5.85 8.98
N LEU A 20 1.51 5.66 7.68
CA LEU A 20 1.99 6.53 6.62
C LEU A 20 1.50 7.98 6.81
N LEU A 21 0.23 8.15 7.19
CA LEU A 21 -0.34 9.45 7.48
C LEU A 21 0.37 10.11 8.67
N ALA A 22 0.56 9.39 9.77
CA ALA A 22 1.26 9.90 10.94
C ALA A 22 2.71 10.30 10.62
N MET A 23 3.43 9.50 9.82
CA MET A 23 4.78 9.83 9.38
C MET A 23 4.81 11.09 8.50
N ASN A 24 3.77 11.32 7.68
CA ASN A 24 3.64 12.54 6.91
C ASN A 24 3.36 13.76 7.79
N ASP A 25 2.40 13.64 8.70
CA ASP A 25 1.93 14.74 9.55
C ASP A 25 3.01 15.20 10.53
N HIS A 26 3.85 14.28 10.99
CA HIS A 26 4.99 14.57 11.86
C HIS A 26 6.27 14.95 11.09
N GLU A 27 6.19 15.16 9.77
CA GLU A 27 7.31 15.53 8.90
C GLU A 27 8.49 14.55 8.95
N VAL A 28 8.24 13.29 9.35
CA VAL A 28 9.25 12.22 9.37
C VAL A 28 9.53 11.75 7.94
N LEU A 29 8.49 11.69 7.11
CA LEU A 29 8.56 11.27 5.72
C LEU A 29 7.67 12.19 4.86
N PRO A 30 8.25 13.05 4.00
CA PRO A 30 7.47 13.89 3.10
C PRO A 30 6.69 13.03 2.10
N GLN A 31 5.61 13.59 1.55
CA GLN A 31 4.67 12.87 0.68
C GLN A 31 5.35 12.14 -0.49
N HIS A 32 6.35 12.76 -1.12
CA HIS A 32 7.02 12.18 -2.28
C HIS A 32 7.84 10.93 -1.90
N GLU A 33 8.39 10.88 -0.69
CA GLU A 33 9.10 9.70 -0.19
C GLU A 33 8.12 8.58 0.17
N ILE A 34 6.96 8.88 0.76
CA ILE A 34 5.89 7.90 0.99
C ILE A 34 5.45 7.27 -0.34
N VAL A 35 5.23 8.09 -1.37
CA VAL A 35 4.90 7.60 -2.72
C VAL A 35 6.05 6.78 -3.30
N GLY A 36 7.31 7.16 -3.03
CA GLY A 36 8.49 6.38 -3.40
C GLY A 36 8.47 4.98 -2.80
N VAL A 37 8.28 4.87 -1.48
CA VAL A 37 8.18 3.59 -0.77
C VAL A 37 7.07 2.71 -1.35
N LEU A 38 5.89 3.28 -1.63
CA LEU A 38 4.79 2.53 -2.23
C LEU A 38 5.13 2.05 -3.66
N ARG A 39 5.82 2.86 -4.45
CA ARG A 39 6.28 2.47 -5.81
C ARG A 39 7.31 1.36 -5.75
N ASP A 40 8.25 1.43 -4.83
CA ASP A 40 9.27 0.39 -4.64
C ASP A 40 8.62 -0.93 -4.21
N ALA A 41 7.60 -0.87 -3.34
CA ALA A 41 6.80 -2.04 -2.98
C ALA A 41 6.05 -2.62 -4.18
N ALA A 42 5.37 -1.78 -4.98
CA ALA A 42 4.67 -2.23 -6.18
C ALA A 42 5.64 -2.90 -7.18
N ALA A 43 6.79 -2.26 -7.46
CA ALA A 43 7.80 -2.80 -8.36
C ALA A 43 8.37 -4.15 -7.87
N THR A 44 8.55 -4.32 -6.56
CA THR A 44 9.00 -5.59 -5.97
C THR A 44 8.00 -6.73 -6.27
N HIS A 45 6.71 -6.43 -6.14
CA HIS A 45 5.65 -7.39 -6.47
C HIS A 45 5.51 -7.62 -7.99
N GLU A 46 5.62 -6.58 -8.83
CA GLU A 46 5.54 -6.70 -10.30
C GLU A 46 6.66 -7.57 -10.89
N ASN A 47 7.85 -7.55 -10.27
CA ASN A 47 9.00 -8.32 -10.73
C ASN A 47 9.12 -9.70 -10.06
N THR A 48 8.10 -10.15 -9.31
CA THR A 48 8.13 -11.48 -8.69
C THR A 48 7.74 -12.55 -9.72
N ASP A 49 8.68 -13.45 -10.01
CA ASP A 49 8.44 -14.68 -10.77
C ASP A 49 8.17 -15.87 -9.83
N GLY A 50 7.32 -16.79 -10.26
CA GLY A 50 7.08 -18.05 -9.53
C GLY A 50 5.61 -18.47 -9.47
N PRO A 51 5.30 -19.52 -8.68
CA PRO A 51 3.94 -20.06 -8.56
C PRO A 51 2.93 -19.04 -8.02
N ASP A 52 3.39 -18.03 -7.28
CA ASP A 52 2.55 -16.97 -6.71
C ASP A 52 2.56 -15.67 -7.52
N ALA A 53 3.13 -15.66 -8.73
CA ALA A 53 3.27 -14.46 -9.54
C ALA A 53 1.93 -13.72 -9.75
N GLU A 54 0.83 -14.43 -9.96
CA GLU A 54 -0.51 -13.82 -10.12
C GLU A 54 -0.95 -13.06 -8.85
N THR A 55 -0.71 -13.64 -7.66
CA THR A 55 -0.98 -12.99 -6.38
C THR A 55 -0.13 -11.74 -6.21
N HIS A 56 1.16 -11.82 -6.55
CA HIS A 56 2.05 -10.66 -6.49
C HIS A 56 1.60 -9.55 -7.46
N GLN A 57 1.20 -9.88 -8.69
CA GLN A 57 0.64 -8.91 -9.64
C GLN A 57 -0.64 -8.23 -9.11
N ALA A 58 -1.53 -8.99 -8.45
CA ALA A 58 -2.73 -8.44 -7.83
C ALA A 58 -2.40 -7.47 -6.70
N VAL A 59 -1.39 -7.78 -5.87
CA VAL A 59 -0.88 -6.88 -4.81
C VAL A 59 -0.31 -5.60 -5.40
N ALA A 60 0.53 -5.69 -6.44
CA ALA A 60 1.07 -4.52 -7.12
C ALA A 60 -0.03 -3.61 -7.68
N ALA A 61 -1.04 -4.19 -8.35
CA ALA A 61 -2.18 -3.46 -8.87
C ALA A 61 -2.96 -2.74 -7.75
N LEU A 62 -3.09 -3.35 -6.57
CA LEU A 62 -3.73 -2.75 -5.41
C LEU A 62 -2.92 -1.56 -4.87
N ILE A 63 -1.60 -1.70 -4.74
CA ILE A 63 -0.71 -0.60 -4.31
C ILE A 63 -0.77 0.57 -5.29
N ASN A 64 -0.72 0.30 -6.60
CA ASN A 64 -0.84 1.33 -7.63
C ASN A 64 -2.19 2.08 -7.55
N ARG A 65 -3.29 1.39 -7.20
CA ARG A 65 -4.59 2.04 -6.95
C ARG A 65 -4.59 2.92 -5.72
N ILE A 66 -3.90 2.54 -4.64
CA ILE A 66 -3.75 3.36 -3.43
C ILE A 66 -3.01 4.67 -3.75
N ILE A 67 -1.91 4.57 -4.51
CA ILE A 67 -1.15 5.73 -4.99
C ILE A 67 -2.06 6.66 -5.81
N ALA A 68 -2.81 6.11 -6.77
CA ALA A 68 -3.71 6.88 -7.64
C ALA A 68 -4.89 7.52 -6.89
N GLY A 69 -5.41 6.86 -5.86
CA GLY A 69 -6.50 7.37 -5.03
C GLY A 69 -6.08 8.48 -4.07
N GLY A 70 -4.77 8.63 -3.81
CA GLY A 70 -4.24 9.58 -2.83
C GLY A 70 -4.63 9.25 -1.38
N ASN A 71 -5.11 8.03 -1.11
CA ASN A 71 -5.62 7.64 0.20
C ASN A 71 -4.54 7.72 1.29
N SER A 72 -3.29 7.44 0.96
CA SER A 72 -2.16 7.53 1.91
C SER A 72 -1.72 8.97 2.22
N VAL A 73 -2.34 9.99 1.60
CA VAL A 73 -1.90 11.39 1.76
C VAL A 73 -3.02 12.44 1.77
N ARG A 74 -4.28 12.03 1.88
CA ARG A 74 -5.40 12.96 1.84
C ARG A 74 -5.34 13.93 3.03
N ARG A 75 -5.08 15.21 2.73
CA ARG A 75 -5.48 16.35 3.57
C ARG A 75 -6.89 16.82 3.12
N PRO A 76 -7.73 17.33 4.04
CA PRO A 76 -9.02 17.92 3.71
C PRO A 76 -8.91 19.13 2.76
#